data_AF-A0A7L2XH36-F1
#
_entry.id   AF-A0A7L2XH36-F1
#
_cell.length_a   1.000
_cell.length_b   1.000
_cell.length_c   1.000
_cell.angle_alpha   90.00
_cell.angle_beta   90.00
_cell.angle_gamma   90.00
#
_symmetry.space_group_name_H-M   'P 1'
#
loop_
_entity.id
_entity.type
_entity.pdbx_description
1 polymer ?
#
loop_
_entity_poly.entity_id
_entity_poly.type
_entity_poly.pdbx_seq_one_letter_code
_entity_poly.pdbx_strand_id
1 'polypeptide(L)'
;LQVDLWQPSSPFHIAEGTVADVRVPQNATRSLLPYLQQANIQYTILISDLQQAIENQTGVRSHRNRRSLSGYNYEVYHSLEEIRHWMHYLNRTYSDLVNLFSVGKSYEGRPLYVLKLGKRSRPYKKAVWIDCGIHAREWIGPAFCQWFVKEALQTYQTDPDMKKMLTQLYFYIMPVFNVDGYHFSWTNDRFWRKTRSKNMRFHCHGVDANRNWKVKWC
;
A
#
# COMPACT_ATOMS: atom_id res chain seq x y z
N LEU A 1 -19.26 1.98 21.81
CA LEU A 1 -18.84 0.99 20.80
C LEU A 1 -17.66 1.58 20.04
N GLN A 2 -16.50 0.92 20.01
CA GLN A 2 -15.39 1.35 19.15
C GLN A 2 -15.45 0.53 17.86
N VAL A 3 -15.70 1.20 16.74
CA VAL A 3 -15.78 0.59 15.40
C VAL A 3 -14.74 1.19 14.47
N ASP A 4 -14.28 0.41 13.51
CA ASP A 4 -13.34 0.86 12.47
C ASP A 4 -14.10 0.95 11.14
N LEU A 5 -14.25 2.16 10.61
CA LEU A 5 -14.89 2.38 9.32
C LEU A 5 -13.94 2.06 8.17
N TRP A 6 -14.38 1.17 7.30
CA TRP A 6 -13.68 0.86 6.05
C TRP A 6 -14.20 1.73 4.92
N GLN A 7 -15.52 1.94 4.86
CA GLN A 7 -16.17 2.86 3.95
C GLN A 7 -17.42 3.45 4.62
N PRO A 8 -17.66 4.77 4.56
CA PRO A 8 -16.72 5.82 4.17
C PRO A 8 -15.61 5.99 5.24
N SER A 9 -14.61 6.84 4.98
CA SER A 9 -13.48 7.04 5.90
C SER A 9 -13.81 7.81 7.18
N SER A 10 -15.05 8.29 7.34
CA SER A 10 -15.49 9.14 8.44
C SER A 10 -17.00 9.00 8.66
N PRO A 11 -17.49 9.00 9.93
CA PRO A 11 -18.93 8.96 10.20
C PRO A 11 -19.69 10.14 9.60
N PHE A 12 -19.03 11.30 9.46
CA PHE A 12 -19.64 12.51 8.86
C PHE A 12 -19.98 12.36 7.38
N HIS A 13 -19.50 11.28 6.72
CA HIS A 13 -19.81 10.99 5.32
C HIS A 13 -20.88 9.90 5.16
N ILE A 14 -21.44 9.39 6.26
CA ILE A 14 -22.55 8.44 6.21
C ILE A 14 -23.83 9.23 5.89
N ALA A 15 -24.47 8.88 4.78
CA ALA A 15 -25.70 9.50 4.32
C ALA A 15 -26.75 8.45 3.95
N GLU A 16 -28.02 8.85 3.92
CA GLU A 16 -29.12 7.99 3.48
C GLU A 16 -28.87 7.48 2.05
N GLY A 17 -29.13 6.19 1.81
CA GLY A 17 -28.89 5.53 0.52
C GLY A 17 -27.42 5.13 0.26
N THR A 18 -26.49 5.42 1.17
CA THR A 18 -25.09 5.00 1.05
C THR A 18 -24.79 3.72 1.83
N VAL A 19 -23.82 2.93 1.36
CA VAL A 19 -23.34 1.73 2.05
C VAL A 19 -22.20 2.11 2.99
N ALA A 20 -22.27 1.63 4.23
CA ALA A 20 -21.21 1.75 5.21
C ALA A 20 -20.64 0.38 5.58
N ASP A 21 -19.35 0.18 5.30
CA ASP A 21 -18.61 -1.01 5.68
C ASP A 21 -17.88 -0.74 7.00
N VAL A 22 -18.21 -1.55 8.01
CA VAL A 22 -17.74 -1.36 9.38
C VAL A 22 -17.11 -2.64 9.90
N ARG A 23 -15.85 -2.55 10.32
CA ARG A 23 -15.21 -3.60 11.09
C ARG A 23 -15.61 -3.46 12.55
N VAL A 24 -16.04 -4.58 13.13
CA VAL A 24 -16.53 -4.66 14.50
C VAL A 24 -15.75 -5.74 15.24
N PRO A 25 -15.21 -5.45 16.45
CA PRO A 25 -14.58 -6.47 17.29
C PRO A 25 -15.56 -7.60 17.67
N GLN A 26 -15.06 -8.83 17.84
CA GLN A 26 -15.90 -9.99 18.14
C GLN A 26 -16.77 -9.82 19.40
N ASN A 27 -16.24 -9.17 20.44
CA ASN A 27 -17.00 -8.90 21.67
C ASN A 27 -18.14 -7.89 21.46
N ALA A 28 -18.01 -7.01 20.47
CA ALA A 28 -18.95 -5.95 20.14
C ALA A 28 -20.11 -6.43 19.24
N THR A 29 -19.97 -7.56 18.54
CA THR A 29 -21.04 -8.09 17.67
C THR A 29 -22.27 -8.51 18.47
N ARG A 30 -22.08 -9.02 19.69
CA ARG A 30 -23.17 -9.45 20.58
C ARG A 30 -24.15 -8.34 20.95
N SER A 31 -23.68 -7.10 21.02
CA SER A 31 -24.53 -5.93 21.29
C SER A 31 -24.95 -5.20 20.02
N LEU A 32 -24.08 -5.14 19.00
CA LEU A 32 -24.37 -4.42 17.77
C LEU A 32 -25.46 -5.08 16.92
N LEU A 33 -25.41 -6.40 16.71
CA LEU A 33 -26.34 -7.06 15.80
C LEU A 33 -27.80 -6.95 16.28
N PRO A 34 -28.12 -7.18 17.58
CA PRO A 34 -29.48 -6.94 18.08
C PRO A 34 -29.91 -5.49 17.96
N TYR A 35 -28.99 -4.53 18.16
CA TYR A 35 -29.28 -3.11 18.00
C TYR A 35 -29.65 -2.77 16.55
N LEU A 36 -28.89 -3.28 15.56
CA LEU A 36 -29.20 -3.06 14.14
C LEU A 36 -30.57 -3.65 13.77
N GLN A 37 -30.89 -4.84 14.28
CA GLN A 37 -32.21 -5.47 14.07
C GLN A 37 -33.34 -4.65 14.69
N GLN A 38 -33.19 -4.19 15.94
CA GLN A 38 -34.19 -3.37 16.63
C GLN A 38 -34.40 -2.02 15.92
N ALA A 39 -33.33 -1.43 15.38
CA ALA A 39 -33.38 -0.19 14.62
C ALA A 39 -33.84 -0.38 13.16
N ASN A 40 -34.18 -1.61 12.74
CA ASN A 40 -34.52 -1.97 11.36
C ASN A 40 -33.46 -1.55 10.33
N ILE A 41 -32.19 -1.57 10.74
CA ILE A 41 -31.05 -1.29 9.87
C ILE A 41 -30.62 -2.59 9.22
N GLN A 42 -30.79 -2.67 7.89
CA GLN A 42 -30.37 -3.83 7.11
C GLN A 42 -28.85 -3.94 7.09
N TYR A 43 -28.33 -5.16 7.27
CA TYR A 43 -26.89 -5.43 7.23
C TYR A 43 -26.59 -6.78 6.58
N THR A 44 -25.34 -6.95 6.14
CA THR A 44 -24.82 -8.22 5.62
C THR A 44 -23.43 -8.45 6.20
N ILE A 45 -23.13 -9.68 6.59
CA ILE A 45 -21.80 -10.06 7.07
C ILE A 45 -20.93 -10.36 5.84
N LEU A 46 -20.04 -9.43 5.50
CA LEU A 46 -19.13 -9.58 4.36
C LEU A 46 -17.99 -10.56 4.64
N ILE A 47 -17.45 -10.53 5.86
CA ILE A 47 -16.34 -11.39 6.31
C ILE A 47 -16.69 -11.89 7.70
N SER A 48 -16.98 -13.19 7.81
CA SER A 48 -17.37 -13.83 9.09
C SER A 48 -16.19 -14.00 10.03
N ASP A 49 -15.03 -14.41 9.50
CA ASP A 49 -13.78 -14.55 10.25
C ASP A 49 -12.68 -13.69 9.63
N LEU A 50 -12.52 -12.49 10.21
CA LEU A 50 -11.51 -11.55 9.77
C LEU A 50 -10.09 -12.01 10.11
N GLN A 51 -9.91 -12.76 11.20
CA GLN A 51 -8.59 -13.25 11.61
C GLN A 51 -8.08 -14.28 10.60
N GLN A 52 -8.94 -15.23 10.19
CA GLN A 52 -8.62 -16.18 9.14
C GLN A 52 -8.29 -15.49 7.80
N ALA A 53 -9.04 -14.45 7.44
CA ALA A 53 -8.77 -13.68 6.21
C ALA A 53 -7.42 -12.94 6.24
N ILE A 54 -6.94 -12.52 7.41
CA ILE A 54 -5.60 -11.91 7.58
C ILE A 54 -4.52 -13.00 7.49
N GLU A 55 -4.71 -14.11 8.19
CA GLU A 55 -3.77 -15.23 8.19
C GLU A 55 -3.58 -15.79 6.77
N ASN A 56 -4.62 -15.82 5.95
CA ASN A 56 -4.52 -16.22 4.54
C ASN A 56 -3.69 -15.24 3.69
N GLN A 57 -3.54 -13.97 4.09
CA GLN A 57 -2.71 -13.00 3.37
C GLN A 57 -1.21 -13.18 3.66
N THR A 58 -0.87 -13.68 4.85
CA THR A 58 0.51 -13.85 5.31
C THR A 58 0.93 -15.32 5.43
N GLY A 59 -0.01 -16.25 5.25
CA GLY A 59 0.11 -17.68 5.50
C GLY A 59 0.99 -18.44 4.51
N VAL A 60 1.06 -19.76 4.69
CA VAL A 60 2.03 -20.68 4.06
C VAL A 60 2.26 -20.38 2.58
N ARG A 61 3.35 -19.67 2.30
CA ARG A 61 3.78 -19.34 0.95
C ARG A 61 4.27 -20.61 0.27
N SER A 62 3.42 -21.21 -0.57
CA SER A 62 3.84 -22.35 -1.39
C SER A 62 5.08 -21.94 -2.20
N HIS A 63 6.16 -22.71 -2.07
CA HIS A 63 7.42 -22.43 -2.78
C HIS A 63 7.35 -22.82 -4.28
N ARG A 64 6.18 -23.24 -4.77
CA ARG A 64 5.96 -23.75 -6.12
C ARG A 64 5.22 -22.72 -6.98
N ASN A 65 5.98 -21.73 -7.46
CA ASN A 65 5.95 -21.16 -8.82
C ASN A 65 6.75 -19.85 -8.85
N ARG A 66 8.06 -19.93 -9.12
CA ARG A 66 8.92 -18.77 -9.38
C ARG A 66 8.76 -18.33 -10.84
N ARG A 67 8.09 -17.21 -11.13
CA ARG A 67 7.89 -16.71 -12.51
C ARG A 67 8.67 -15.40 -12.80
N SER A 68 9.97 -15.46 -12.49
CA SER A 68 11.14 -14.54 -12.66
C SER A 68 10.94 -13.03 -12.94
N LEU A 69 11.56 -12.07 -12.22
CA LEU A 69 13.00 -11.72 -12.20
C LEU A 69 13.56 -11.58 -10.76
N SER A 70 14.37 -12.49 -10.24
CA SER A 70 14.22 -13.94 -10.33
C SER A 70 14.33 -14.52 -8.92
N GLY A 71 13.19 -14.99 -8.38
CA GLY A 71 13.01 -15.45 -7.00
C GLY A 71 11.92 -14.70 -6.23
N TYR A 72 11.41 -13.60 -6.78
CA TYR A 72 10.33 -12.79 -6.21
C TYR A 72 8.95 -13.25 -6.70
N ASN A 73 7.95 -13.34 -5.81
CA ASN A 73 6.59 -13.78 -6.16
C ASN A 73 5.61 -12.60 -6.16
N TYR A 74 5.29 -12.07 -7.34
CA TYR A 74 4.42 -10.89 -7.47
C TYR A 74 2.93 -11.16 -7.23
N GLU A 75 2.54 -12.41 -6.96
CA GLU A 75 1.16 -12.82 -6.67
C GLU A 75 0.88 -12.95 -5.16
N VAL A 76 1.83 -12.54 -4.31
CA VAL A 76 1.66 -12.48 -2.85
C VAL A 76 2.04 -11.11 -2.29
N TYR A 77 1.57 -10.81 -1.08
CA TYR A 77 2.01 -9.62 -0.36
C TYR A 77 3.40 -9.81 0.28
N HIS A 78 4.18 -8.74 0.29
CA HIS A 78 5.55 -8.73 0.78
C HIS A 78 5.73 -7.73 1.93
N SER A 79 6.51 -8.12 2.93
CA SER A 79 6.92 -7.22 4.00
C SER A 79 7.79 -6.07 3.46
N LEU A 80 7.93 -5.00 4.24
CA LEU A 80 8.75 -3.85 3.85
C LEU A 80 10.19 -4.26 3.49
N GLU A 81 10.78 -5.18 4.25
CA GLU A 81 12.15 -5.64 4.06
C GLU A 81 12.30 -6.43 2.75
N GLU A 82 11.32 -7.25 2.41
CA GLU A 82 11.27 -7.98 1.13
C GLU A 82 11.15 -7.04 -0.06
N ILE A 83 10.29 -6.01 0.04
CA ILE A 83 10.18 -4.97 -1.00
C ILE A 83 11.52 -4.21 -1.12
N ARG A 84 12.20 -3.90 0.00
CA ARG A 84 13.51 -3.24 -0.03
C ARG A 84 14.57 -4.10 -0.72
N HIS A 85 14.65 -5.38 -0.38
CA HIS A 85 15.58 -6.32 -1.04
C HIS A 85 15.29 -6.44 -2.54
N TRP A 86 14.02 -6.50 -2.93
CA TRP A 86 13.59 -6.49 -4.32
C TRP A 86 14.04 -5.22 -5.06
N MET A 87 13.85 -4.02 -4.48
CA MET A 87 14.32 -2.76 -5.08
C MET A 87 15.84 -2.75 -5.30
N HIS A 88 16.62 -3.18 -4.31
CA HIS A 88 18.08 -3.26 -4.43
C HIS A 88 18.54 -4.32 -5.44
N TYR A 89 17.81 -5.43 -5.55
CA TYR A 89 18.05 -6.43 -6.59
C TYR A 89 17.82 -5.83 -7.98
N LEU A 90 16.67 -5.20 -8.22
CA LEU A 90 16.36 -4.59 -9.52
C LEU A 90 17.38 -3.50 -9.91
N ASN A 91 17.79 -2.66 -8.96
CA ASN A 91 18.80 -1.63 -9.21
C ASN A 91 20.16 -2.19 -9.65
N ARG A 92 20.55 -3.35 -9.10
CA ARG A 92 21.82 -4.01 -9.46
C ARG A 92 21.72 -4.76 -10.79
N THR A 93 20.62 -5.46 -11.02
CA THR A 93 20.44 -6.34 -12.18
C THR A 93 20.00 -5.60 -13.45
N TYR A 94 19.24 -4.51 -13.31
CA TYR A 94 18.69 -3.71 -14.44
C TYR A 94 19.21 -2.27 -14.41
N SER A 95 20.49 -2.07 -14.09
CA SER A 95 21.09 -0.74 -13.89
C SER A 95 20.98 0.21 -15.09
N ASP A 96 20.80 -0.31 -16.31
CA ASP A 96 20.55 0.47 -17.53
C ASP A 96 19.16 1.14 -17.58
N LEU A 97 18.19 0.56 -16.86
CA LEU A 97 16.79 0.97 -16.85
C LEU A 97 16.31 1.44 -15.48
N VAL A 98 16.94 0.97 -14.39
CA VAL A 98 16.53 1.21 -13.01
C VAL A 98 17.60 2.05 -12.31
N ASN A 99 17.15 3.04 -11.55
CA ASN A 99 17.97 3.73 -10.56
C ASN A 99 17.20 3.86 -9.25
N LEU A 100 17.75 3.30 -8.19
CA LEU A 100 17.21 3.39 -6.83
C LEU A 100 17.90 4.54 -6.08
N PHE A 101 17.11 5.41 -5.47
CA PHE A 101 17.61 6.46 -4.60
C PHE A 101 16.61 6.73 -3.46
N SER A 102 17.07 7.39 -2.41
CA SER A 102 16.24 7.80 -1.29
C SER A 102 15.87 9.29 -1.41
N VAL A 103 14.61 9.63 -1.20
CA VAL A 103 14.12 11.02 -1.14
C VAL A 103 14.09 11.58 0.28
N GLY A 104 14.41 10.76 1.29
CA GLY A 104 14.44 11.19 2.68
C GLY A 104 14.35 10.02 3.65
N LYS A 105 13.92 10.31 4.87
CA LYS A 105 13.64 9.31 5.90
C LYS A 105 12.24 9.52 6.46
N SER A 106 11.61 8.43 6.88
CA SER A 106 10.36 8.43 7.63
C SER A 106 10.56 8.94 9.06
N TYR A 107 9.47 9.02 9.83
CA TYR A 107 9.52 9.46 11.23
C TYR A 107 10.38 8.51 12.09
N GLU A 108 10.27 7.20 11.86
CA GLU A 108 11.05 6.19 12.58
C GLU A 108 12.43 5.95 11.92
N GLY A 109 12.86 6.81 11.00
CA GLY A 109 14.21 6.81 10.43
C GLY A 109 14.43 5.85 9.26
N ARG A 110 13.38 5.22 8.70
CA ARG A 110 13.50 4.33 7.55
C ARG A 110 13.65 5.12 6.24
N PRO A 111 14.53 4.71 5.32
CA PRO A 111 14.70 5.40 4.04
C PRO A 111 13.42 5.37 3.19
N LEU A 112 13.14 6.48 2.51
CA LEU A 112 12.03 6.63 1.57
C LEU A 112 12.54 6.40 0.15
N TYR A 113 12.42 5.16 -0.33
CA TYR A 113 13.00 4.76 -1.61
C TYR A 113 12.09 5.03 -2.81
N VAL A 114 12.71 5.45 -3.91
CA VAL A 114 12.10 5.64 -5.22
C VAL A 114 12.91 4.90 -6.28
N LEU A 115 12.21 4.16 -7.15
CA LEU A 115 12.75 3.59 -8.37
C LEU A 115 12.49 4.54 -9.53
N LYS A 116 13.55 5.10 -10.12
CA LYS A 116 13.49 5.78 -11.41
C LYS A 116 13.65 4.74 -12.52
N LEU A 117 12.59 4.50 -13.29
CA LEU A 117 12.58 3.65 -14.47
C LEU A 117 12.71 4.47 -15.75
N GLY A 118 13.52 3.98 -16.69
CA GLY A 118 13.63 4.51 -18.05
C GLY A 118 15.04 4.46 -18.59
N LYS A 119 15.19 4.34 -19.92
CA LYS A 119 16.49 4.25 -20.59
C LYS A 119 17.33 5.49 -20.32
N ARG A 120 18.60 5.35 -19.94
CA ARG A 120 19.52 6.49 -19.72
C ARG A 120 20.06 7.09 -21.03
N SER A 121 19.17 7.48 -21.96
CA SER A 121 19.54 8.03 -23.27
C SER A 121 19.74 9.55 -23.27
N ARG A 122 19.11 10.27 -22.33
CA ARG A 122 19.19 11.74 -22.19
C ARG A 122 19.06 12.12 -20.71
N PRO A 123 19.69 13.21 -20.25
CA PRO A 123 19.63 13.62 -18.85
C PRO A 123 18.21 14.02 -18.41
N TYR A 124 17.43 14.63 -19.32
CA TYR A 124 16.09 15.12 -19.06
C TYR A 124 15.06 14.45 -19.97
N LYS A 125 13.95 14.03 -19.37
CA LYS A 125 12.74 13.50 -20.00
C LYS A 125 11.54 13.98 -19.21
N LYS A 126 10.36 13.99 -19.83
CA LYS A 126 9.12 14.17 -19.09
C LYS A 126 8.99 13.02 -18.06
N ALA A 127 8.42 13.33 -16.91
CA ALA A 127 8.35 12.43 -15.78
C ALA A 127 6.92 12.10 -15.40
N VAL A 128 6.70 10.86 -14.98
CA VAL A 128 5.46 10.38 -14.36
C VAL A 128 5.80 9.92 -12.96
N TRP A 129 5.05 10.39 -11.97
CA TRP A 129 5.18 9.97 -10.57
C TRP A 129 4.06 8.98 -10.24
N ILE A 130 4.42 7.86 -9.61
CA ILE A 130 3.47 6.86 -9.11
C ILE A 130 3.91 6.49 -7.69
N ASP A 131 3.15 6.90 -6.69
CA ASP A 131 3.30 6.41 -5.32
C ASP A 131 2.21 5.40 -4.97
N CYS A 132 2.59 4.45 -4.11
CA CYS A 132 1.73 3.40 -3.60
C CYS A 132 1.85 3.34 -2.07
N GLY A 133 0.83 2.82 -1.40
CA GLY A 133 0.89 2.57 0.04
C GLY A 133 0.98 3.84 0.89
N ILE A 134 0.27 4.91 0.51
CA ILE A 134 0.10 6.10 1.35
C ILE A 134 -0.68 5.76 2.64
N HIS A 135 -1.64 4.85 2.55
CA HIS A 135 -2.28 4.24 3.71
C HIS A 135 -1.76 2.82 3.93
N ALA A 136 -1.42 2.52 5.17
CA ALA A 136 -0.70 1.31 5.53
C ALA A 136 -1.48 0.00 5.29
N ARG A 137 -2.79 -0.01 5.56
CA ARG A 137 -3.66 -1.20 5.41
C ARG A 137 -3.95 -1.60 3.96
N GLU A 138 -3.66 -0.74 2.99
CA GLU A 138 -4.02 -0.92 1.57
C GLU A 138 -2.92 -1.70 0.82
N TRP A 139 -2.65 -2.94 1.24
CA TRP A 139 -1.53 -3.77 0.76
C TRP A 139 -1.52 -4.03 -0.77
N ILE A 140 -2.68 -3.94 -1.42
CA ILE A 140 -2.78 -4.04 -2.89
C ILE A 140 -2.06 -2.89 -3.62
N GLY A 141 -1.97 -1.70 -3.00
CA GLY A 141 -1.24 -0.56 -3.58
C GLY A 141 0.24 -0.89 -3.79
N PRO A 142 1.00 -1.20 -2.73
CA PRO A 142 2.40 -1.63 -2.89
C PRO A 142 2.59 -2.83 -3.83
N ALA A 143 1.67 -3.79 -3.83
CA ALA A 143 1.72 -4.93 -4.74
C ALA A 143 1.59 -4.50 -6.22
N PHE A 144 0.67 -3.59 -6.53
CA PHE A 144 0.53 -3.00 -7.86
C PHE A 144 1.82 -2.30 -8.32
N CYS A 145 2.45 -1.48 -7.48
CA CYS A 145 3.70 -0.82 -7.85
C CYS A 145 4.81 -1.83 -8.19
N GLN A 146 4.90 -2.95 -7.46
CA GLN A 146 5.83 -4.03 -7.77
C GLN A 146 5.51 -4.70 -9.10
N TRP A 147 4.22 -4.99 -9.36
CA TRP A 147 3.75 -5.56 -10.61
C TRP A 147 4.02 -4.65 -11.80
N PHE A 148 3.73 -3.36 -11.69
CA PHE A 148 4.00 -2.37 -12.72
C PHE A 148 5.48 -2.35 -13.11
N VAL A 149 6.38 -2.33 -12.12
CA VAL A 149 7.83 -2.36 -12.36
C VAL A 149 8.25 -3.66 -13.04
N LYS A 150 7.71 -4.81 -12.62
CA LYS A 150 7.96 -6.11 -13.26
C LYS A 150 7.56 -6.08 -14.74
N GLU A 151 6.33 -5.69 -15.05
CA GLU A 151 5.83 -5.64 -16.43
C GLU A 151 6.68 -4.67 -17.27
N ALA A 152 6.97 -3.47 -16.74
CA ALA A 152 7.79 -2.49 -17.44
C ALA A 152 9.19 -3.02 -17.80
N LEU A 153 9.82 -3.79 -16.92
CA LEU A 153 11.14 -4.39 -17.18
C LEU A 153 11.06 -5.61 -18.10
N GLN A 154 10.05 -6.47 -17.93
CA GLN A 154 9.90 -7.68 -18.73
C GLN A 154 9.50 -7.38 -20.18
N THR A 155 8.64 -6.40 -20.40
CA THR A 155 8.12 -6.10 -21.74
C THR A 155 8.89 -5.01 -22.47
N TYR A 156 9.87 -4.34 -21.83
CA TYR A 156 10.65 -3.27 -22.46
C TYR A 156 11.27 -3.64 -23.83
N GLN A 157 11.69 -4.89 -24.03
CA GLN A 157 12.29 -5.33 -25.30
C GLN A 157 11.26 -5.85 -26.30
N THR A 158 10.09 -6.31 -25.84
CA THR A 158 9.11 -7.06 -26.64
C THR A 158 7.86 -6.25 -26.98
N ASP A 159 7.45 -5.31 -26.12
CA ASP A 159 6.32 -4.41 -26.31
C ASP A 159 6.81 -3.03 -26.82
N PRO A 160 6.48 -2.66 -28.08
CA PRO A 160 6.83 -1.36 -28.66
C PRO A 160 6.33 -0.15 -27.85
N ASP A 161 5.17 -0.24 -27.20
CA ASP A 161 4.60 0.87 -26.44
C ASP A 161 5.36 1.06 -25.12
N MET A 162 5.62 -0.03 -24.38
CA MET A 162 6.49 0.03 -23.20
C MET A 162 7.89 0.53 -23.54
N LYS A 163 8.48 0.04 -24.64
CA LYS A 163 9.78 0.51 -25.13
C LYS A 163 9.78 2.00 -25.41
N LYS A 164 8.74 2.50 -26.08
CA LYS A 164 8.56 3.93 -26.38
C LYS A 164 8.42 4.75 -25.10
N MET A 165 7.56 4.31 -24.17
CA MET A 165 7.37 4.95 -22.87
C MET A 165 8.68 5.08 -22.09
N LEU A 166 9.43 3.98 -21.88
CA LEU A 166 10.69 4.02 -21.13
C LEU A 166 11.84 4.73 -21.89
N THR A 167 11.71 4.86 -23.21
CA THR A 167 12.66 5.65 -24.03
C THR A 167 12.36 7.15 -23.94
N GLN A 168 11.10 7.56 -23.84
CA GLN A 168 10.68 8.96 -23.88
C GLN A 168 10.40 9.58 -22.50
N LEU A 169 10.09 8.77 -21.49
CA LEU A 169 9.71 9.19 -20.14
C LEU A 169 10.65 8.63 -19.08
N TYR A 170 10.61 9.26 -17.91
CA TYR A 170 11.02 8.65 -16.65
C TYR A 170 9.80 8.37 -15.78
N PHE A 171 9.71 7.15 -15.25
CA PHE A 171 8.73 6.83 -14.21
C PHE A 171 9.42 6.81 -12.86
N TYR A 172 8.93 7.60 -11.92
CA TYR A 172 9.39 7.63 -10.54
C TYR A 172 8.37 6.87 -9.70
N ILE A 173 8.73 5.64 -9.33
CA ILE A 173 7.86 4.73 -8.62
C ILE A 173 8.28 4.68 -7.15
N MET A 174 7.37 5.02 -6.25
CA MET A 174 7.54 4.87 -4.80
C MET A 174 6.64 3.73 -4.30
N PRO A 175 7.14 2.48 -4.19
CA PRO A 175 6.29 1.33 -3.90
C PRO A 175 5.59 1.39 -2.53
N VAL A 176 6.23 2.02 -1.55
CA VAL A 176 5.67 2.20 -0.20
C VAL A 176 5.95 3.63 0.26
N PHE A 177 4.93 4.48 0.22
CA PHE A 177 5.01 5.86 0.67
C PHE A 177 5.09 5.93 2.21
N ASN A 178 4.16 5.28 2.90
CA ASN A 178 4.08 5.25 4.36
C ASN A 178 4.82 4.03 4.92
N VAL A 179 6.16 4.04 4.86
CA VAL A 179 7.00 2.88 5.24
C VAL A 179 6.83 2.46 6.70
N ASP A 180 6.67 3.41 7.63
CA ASP A 180 6.50 3.09 9.05
C ASP A 180 5.12 2.47 9.32
N GLY A 181 4.07 3.06 8.74
CA GLY A 181 2.73 2.53 8.86
C GLY A 181 2.62 1.15 8.21
N TYR A 182 3.18 0.98 7.00
CA TYR A 182 3.17 -0.31 6.30
C TYR A 182 3.85 -1.39 7.14
N HIS A 183 5.05 -1.13 7.68
CA HIS A 183 5.72 -2.06 8.58
C HIS A 183 4.87 -2.38 9.81
N PHE A 184 4.27 -1.38 10.47
CA PHE A 184 3.39 -1.57 11.62
C PHE A 184 2.15 -2.41 11.29
N SER A 185 1.64 -2.33 10.05
CA SER A 185 0.52 -3.18 9.59
C SER A 185 0.89 -4.64 9.39
N TRP A 186 2.18 -4.94 9.22
CA TRP A 186 2.68 -6.31 9.16
C TRP A 186 2.96 -6.90 10.54
N THR A 187 3.34 -6.06 11.52
CA THR A 187 3.89 -6.54 12.81
C THR A 187 2.94 -6.37 13.99
N ASN A 188 1.99 -5.43 13.95
CA ASN A 188 1.20 -5.04 15.13
C ASN A 188 -0.30 -4.91 14.84
N ASP A 189 -0.68 -4.05 13.89
CA ASP A 189 -2.09 -3.78 13.59
C ASP A 189 -2.32 -3.73 12.08
N ARG A 190 -2.82 -4.85 11.54
CA ARG A 190 -3.13 -5.01 10.11
C ARG A 190 -4.04 -3.91 9.54
N PHE A 191 -4.89 -3.30 10.37
CA PHE A 191 -5.83 -2.26 9.94
C PHE A 191 -5.32 -0.84 10.18
N TRP A 192 -4.06 -0.70 10.60
CA TRP A 192 -3.43 0.61 10.72
C TRP A 192 -3.43 1.33 9.38
N ARG A 193 -3.87 2.60 9.38
CA ARG A 193 -3.97 3.45 8.18
C ARG A 193 -2.89 4.52 8.10
N LYS A 194 -2.64 5.17 9.24
CA LYS A 194 -1.90 6.43 9.37
C LYS A 194 -0.38 6.26 9.30
N THR A 195 0.37 7.36 9.35
CA THR A 195 1.81 7.34 9.65
C THR A 195 2.07 6.86 11.10
N ARG A 196 3.33 6.85 11.54
CA ARG A 196 3.73 6.50 12.92
C ARG A 196 4.30 7.67 13.73
N SER A 197 4.12 8.90 13.24
CA SER A 197 4.56 10.09 13.97
C SER A 197 3.96 10.17 15.37
N LYS A 198 4.77 10.50 16.38
CA LYS A 198 4.26 10.84 17.71
C LYS A 198 3.85 12.30 17.73
N ASN A 199 2.65 12.58 18.23
CA ASN A 199 2.23 13.95 18.50
C ASN A 199 2.26 14.17 20.01
N MET A 200 3.12 15.06 20.51
CA MET A 200 3.25 15.29 21.96
C MET A 200 1.99 15.92 22.58
N ARG A 201 1.13 16.55 21.77
CA ARG A 201 -0.11 17.19 22.23
C ARG A 201 -1.30 16.24 22.32
N PHE A 202 -1.24 15.09 21.64
CA PHE A 202 -2.34 14.14 21.58
C PHE A 202 -1.87 12.74 21.97
N HIS A 203 -2.69 11.99 22.71
CA HIS A 203 -2.39 10.61 23.07
C HIS A 203 -2.49 9.62 21.88
N CYS A 204 -2.70 10.12 20.66
CA CYS A 204 -2.83 9.31 19.44
C CYS A 204 -1.58 9.37 18.58
N HIS A 205 -1.20 8.23 18.01
CA HIS A 205 -0.10 8.12 17.06
C HIS A 205 -0.58 8.30 15.61
N GLY A 206 0.27 8.91 14.79
CA GLY A 206 0.12 9.00 13.34
C GLY A 206 -0.84 10.08 12.84
N VAL A 207 -0.55 10.58 11.65
CA VAL A 207 -1.43 11.45 10.85
C VAL A 207 -1.90 10.70 9.60
N ASP A 208 -3.08 11.05 9.07
CA ASP A 208 -3.46 10.57 7.73
C ASP A 208 -2.58 11.30 6.70
N ALA A 209 -1.69 10.55 6.05
CA ALA A 209 -0.74 11.11 5.10
C ALA A 209 -1.46 11.79 3.90
N ASN A 210 -2.63 11.30 3.51
CA ASN A 210 -3.42 11.87 2.43
C ASN A 210 -4.39 12.99 2.89
N ARG A 211 -4.18 13.51 4.10
CA ARG A 211 -4.78 14.75 4.62
C ARG A 211 -3.73 15.77 5.04
N ASN A 212 -2.46 15.51 4.73
CA ASN A 212 -1.32 16.33 5.14
C ASN A 212 -0.68 17.11 3.99
N TRP A 213 -1.31 17.11 2.82
CA TRP A 213 -0.88 17.92 1.67
C TRP A 213 -1.36 19.37 1.83
N LYS A 214 -0.56 20.34 1.35
CA LYS A 214 -0.88 21.77 1.41
C LYS A 214 -1.90 22.15 0.32
N VAL A 215 -3.08 21.54 0.36
CA VAL A 215 -4.19 21.80 -0.56
C VAL A 215 -5.48 21.83 0.25
N LYS A 216 -6.11 23.01 0.34
CA LYS A 216 -7.33 23.23 1.15
C LYS A 216 -7.23 22.60 2.55
N TRP A 217 -6.07 22.77 3.18
CA TRP A 217 -5.76 22.18 4.49
C TRP A 217 -6.54 22.89 5.60
N CYS A 218 -7.18 22.12 6.47
CA CYS A 218 -8.01 22.58 7.59
C CYS A 218 -7.48 22.07 8.93
#